data_AF-A0A0F9WQ78-F1
#
_entry.id   AF-A0A0F9WQ78-F1
#
_cell.length_a   1.000
_cell.length_b   1.000
_cell.length_c   1.000
_cell.angle_alpha   90.00
_cell.angle_beta   90.00
_cell.angle_gamma   90.00
#
_symmetry.space_group_name_H-M   'P 1'
#
loop_
_entity.id
_entity.type
_entity.pdbx_description
1 polymer ?
#
loop_
_entity_poly.entity_id
_entity_poly.type
_entity_poly.pdbx_seq_one_letter_code
_entity_poly.pdbx_strand_id
1 'polypeptide(L)'
;MPLPQFFRIIVTNNSGRTVTFNNNGRFNLKVTFWHIDPDTGKTVYTQDVDDNLAFIAGDSTIDGAEEKSSEIDNIAGDTEFLGAHVQLEVTHDEGTLADGNFNIYLDGGDAAGELASDAGGYTSAEADFLQHIGSLAWIPGADDDTRRSEVIEI
;
A
#
# COMPACT_ATOMS: atom_id res chain seq x y z
N MET A 1 13.73 9.74 4.18
CA MET A 1 14.84 8.79 4.39
C MET A 1 15.13 8.21 3.01
N PRO A 2 16.35 7.83 2.60
CA PRO A 2 16.46 7.14 1.32
C PRO A 2 15.56 5.90 1.33
N LEU A 3 14.86 5.66 0.22
CA LEU A 3 14.00 4.48 0.07
C LEU A 3 14.81 3.21 0.34
N PRO A 4 14.24 2.20 1.04
CA PRO A 4 14.88 0.91 1.18
C PRO A 4 15.19 0.30 -0.19
N GLN A 5 16.22 -0.56 -0.25
CA GLN A 5 16.62 -1.20 -1.49
C GLN A 5 15.52 -2.11 -2.01
N PHE A 6 14.95 -2.94 -1.14
CA PHE A 6 13.74 -3.71 -1.41
C PHE A 6 12.65 -3.19 -0.50
N PHE A 7 11.46 -2.98 -1.02
CA PHE A 7 10.34 -2.65 -0.17
C PHE A 7 9.02 -3.14 -0.76
N ARG A 8 8.01 -3.24 0.11
CA ARG A 8 6.62 -3.40 -0.31
C ARG A 8 5.71 -2.58 0.58
N ILE A 9 4.50 -2.32 0.09
CA ILE A 9 3.44 -1.69 0.86
C ILE A 9 2.49 -2.77 1.36
N ILE A 10 2.17 -2.72 2.64
CA ILE A 10 1.22 -3.62 3.30
C ILE A 10 0.01 -2.80 3.73
N VAL A 11 -1.17 -3.26 3.36
CA VAL A 11 -2.46 -2.64 3.70
C VAL A 11 -3.19 -3.57 4.66
N THR A 12 -3.42 -3.10 5.89
CA THR A 12 -4.08 -3.88 6.94
C THR A 12 -5.48 -3.35 7.19
N ASN A 13 -6.49 -4.23 7.15
CA ASN A 13 -7.83 -3.86 7.62
C ASN A 13 -7.80 -3.68 9.15
N ASN A 14 -8.08 -2.47 9.62
CA ASN A 14 -8.17 -2.12 11.04
C ASN A 14 -9.53 -1.48 11.37
N SER A 15 -10.59 -1.99 10.73
CA SER A 15 -11.97 -1.50 10.88
C SER A 15 -12.68 -2.05 12.13
N GLY A 16 -12.06 -2.99 12.85
CA GLY A 16 -12.67 -3.76 13.93
C GLY A 16 -13.72 -4.76 13.44
N ARG A 17 -13.80 -5.01 12.12
CA ARG A 17 -14.77 -5.88 11.47
C ARG A 17 -14.28 -6.35 10.11
N THR A 18 -14.87 -7.45 9.61
CA THR A 18 -14.69 -7.89 8.23
C THR A 18 -15.32 -6.88 7.27
N VAL A 19 -14.54 -6.45 6.28
CA VAL A 19 -15.01 -5.62 5.16
C VAL A 19 -15.21 -6.55 3.95
N THR A 20 -16.43 -6.58 3.42
CA THR A 20 -16.77 -7.39 2.24
C THR A 20 -17.02 -6.47 1.07
N PHE A 21 -16.38 -6.77 -0.06
CA PHE A 21 -16.48 -6.01 -1.29
C PHE A 21 -17.33 -6.81 -2.29
N ASN A 22 -18.55 -6.35 -2.56
CA ASN A 22 -19.39 -6.96 -3.57
C ASN A 22 -19.07 -6.43 -4.99
N ASN A 23 -19.63 -7.07 -6.00
CA ASN A 23 -19.59 -6.73 -7.44
C ASN A 23 -18.27 -6.13 -7.96
N ASN A 24 -18.11 -4.80 -7.88
CA ASN A 24 -17.06 -4.00 -8.50
C ASN A 24 -16.04 -3.41 -7.49
N GLY A 25 -16.08 -3.85 -6.23
CA GLY A 25 -15.15 -3.36 -5.21
C GLY A 25 -13.70 -3.66 -5.59
N ARG A 26 -12.79 -2.70 -5.30
CA ARG A 26 -11.39 -2.71 -5.75
C ARG A 26 -10.48 -2.08 -4.73
N PHE A 27 -9.28 -2.64 -4.59
CA PHE A 27 -8.09 -1.94 -4.11
C PHE A 27 -7.24 -1.51 -5.29
N ASN A 28 -6.66 -0.33 -5.18
CA ASN A 28 -5.69 0.17 -6.12
C ASN A 28 -4.61 0.96 -5.37
N LEU A 29 -3.40 0.43 -5.35
CA LEU A 29 -2.24 1.08 -4.81
C LEU A 29 -1.49 1.79 -5.94
N LYS A 30 -1.30 3.10 -5.77
CA LYS A 30 -0.55 3.94 -6.69
C LYS A 30 0.76 4.33 -6.05
N VAL A 31 1.87 3.98 -6.70
CA VAL A 31 3.22 4.36 -6.28
C VAL A 31 3.83 5.23 -7.38
N THR A 32 4.27 6.44 -7.02
CA THR A 32 4.98 7.35 -7.93
C THR A 32 6.34 7.69 -7.34
N PHE A 33 7.39 7.12 -7.93
CA PHE A 33 8.76 7.38 -7.56
C PHE A 33 9.24 8.74 -8.04
N TRP A 34 10.27 9.27 -7.38
CA TRP A 34 10.98 10.44 -7.88
C TRP A 34 12.49 10.35 -7.68
N HIS A 35 13.22 10.96 -8.60
CA HIS A 35 14.67 11.12 -8.53
C HIS A 35 15.10 12.45 -9.15
N ILE A 36 16.39 12.79 -9.03
CA ILE A 36 16.99 13.92 -9.75
C ILE A 36 17.68 13.37 -11.01
N ASP A 37 17.32 13.90 -12.17
CA ASP A 37 18.05 13.64 -13.42
C ASP A 37 19.45 14.27 -13.33
N PRO A 38 20.53 13.48 -13.43
CA PRO A 38 21.89 13.98 -13.28
C PRO A 38 22.33 14.92 -14.41
N ASP A 39 21.74 14.78 -15.60
CA ASP A 39 22.10 15.58 -16.78
C ASP A 39 21.42 16.95 -16.75
N THR A 40 20.18 17.01 -16.27
CA THR A 40 19.38 18.25 -16.26
C THR A 40 19.21 18.90 -14.89
N GLY A 41 19.51 18.17 -13.80
CA GLY A 41 19.30 18.61 -12.42
C GLY A 41 17.83 18.75 -12.02
N LYS A 42 16.89 18.24 -12.82
CA LYS A 42 15.45 18.36 -12.58
C LYS A 42 14.90 17.14 -11.86
N THR A 43 13.86 17.34 -11.07
CA THR A 43 13.08 16.24 -10.49
C THR A 43 12.27 15.55 -11.59
N VAL A 44 12.39 14.22 -11.66
CA VAL A 44 11.63 13.35 -12.56
C VAL A 44 10.73 12.45 -11.71
N TYR A 45 9.50 12.25 -12.15
CA TYR A 45 8.50 11.41 -11.51
C TYR A 45 8.14 10.24 -12.42
N THR A 46 8.12 9.03 -11.87
CA THR A 46 7.77 7.79 -12.59
C THR A 46 6.72 7.05 -11.79
N GLN A 47 5.53 6.86 -12.36
CA GLN A 47 4.49 6.04 -11.75
C GLN A 47 4.76 4.57 -12.07
N ASP A 48 4.69 3.71 -11.05
CA ASP A 48 4.71 2.27 -11.21
C ASP A 48 3.39 1.76 -11.82
N VAL A 49 3.34 0.47 -12.16
CA VAL A 49 2.07 -0.18 -12.48
C VAL A 49 1.18 -0.18 -11.23
N ASP A 50 -0.05 0.30 -11.40
CA ASP A 50 -1.11 0.21 -10.41
C ASP A 50 -1.25 -1.23 -9.89
N ASP A 51 -1.10 -1.43 -8.57
CA ASP A 51 -1.17 -2.74 -7.93
C ASP A 51 -2.54 -2.93 -7.26
N ASN A 52 -3.25 -4.00 -7.61
CA ASN A 52 -4.55 -4.32 -6.99
C ASN A 52 -4.41 -5.05 -5.65
N LEU A 53 -3.20 -5.22 -5.12
CA LEU A 53 -2.89 -5.95 -3.88
C LEU A 53 -3.39 -7.39 -3.91
N ALA A 54 -3.40 -8.01 -5.09
CA ALA A 54 -4.02 -9.31 -5.37
C ALA A 54 -5.52 -9.41 -5.02
N PHE A 55 -6.19 -8.28 -4.78
CA PHE A 55 -7.60 -8.20 -4.42
C PHE A 55 -8.51 -8.50 -5.62
N ILE A 56 -9.50 -9.38 -5.44
CA ILE A 56 -10.49 -9.74 -6.45
C ILE A 56 -11.90 -9.32 -5.98
N ALA A 57 -12.73 -8.90 -6.93
CA ALA A 57 -14.14 -8.61 -6.68
C ALA A 57 -14.86 -9.80 -6.01
N GLY A 58 -15.59 -9.54 -4.92
CA GLY A 58 -16.24 -10.56 -4.10
C GLY A 58 -15.40 -10.98 -2.88
N ASP A 59 -14.14 -10.57 -2.79
CA ASP A 59 -13.30 -10.87 -1.65
C ASP A 59 -13.77 -10.13 -0.38
N SER A 60 -13.41 -10.71 0.76
CA SER A 60 -13.62 -10.11 2.07
C SER A 60 -12.30 -10.06 2.81
N THR A 61 -11.97 -8.90 3.37
CA THR A 61 -10.79 -8.72 4.21
C THR A 61 -11.28 -8.72 5.66
N ILE A 62 -10.93 -9.74 6.43
CA ILE A 62 -11.27 -9.81 7.86
C ILE A 62 -10.48 -8.74 8.65
N ASP A 63 -10.93 -8.42 9.86
CA ASP A 63 -10.19 -7.51 10.73
C ASP A 63 -8.79 -8.06 11.03
N GLY A 64 -7.78 -7.20 10.92
CA GLY A 64 -6.36 -7.54 11.05
C GLY A 64 -5.73 -8.26 9.85
N ALA A 65 -6.48 -8.57 8.78
CA ALA A 65 -5.89 -9.16 7.59
C ALA A 65 -5.06 -8.15 6.79
N GLU A 66 -4.04 -8.67 6.12
CA GLU A 66 -3.07 -7.90 5.34
C GLU A 66 -3.17 -8.25 3.86
N GLU A 67 -3.31 -7.22 3.04
CA GLU A 67 -3.06 -7.30 1.61
C GLU A 67 -1.69 -6.70 1.32
N LYS A 68 -0.85 -7.43 0.59
CA LYS A 68 0.55 -7.05 0.34
C LYS A 68 0.74 -6.71 -1.13
N SER A 69 1.38 -5.58 -1.42
CA SER A 69 1.81 -5.26 -2.79
C SER A 69 2.90 -6.22 -3.25
N SER A 70 3.19 -6.18 -4.55
CA SER A 70 4.41 -6.75 -5.10
C SER A 70 5.65 -6.13 -4.43
N GLU A 71 6.72 -6.91 -4.32
CA GLU A 71 8.03 -6.38 -3.92
C GLU A 71 8.57 -5.45 -5.02
N ILE A 72 9.09 -4.32 -4.59
CA ILE A 72 9.74 -3.32 -5.43
C ILE A 72 11.23 -3.35 -5.13
N ASP A 73 12.04 -3.47 -6.19
CA ASP A 73 13.48 -3.30 -6.15
C ASP A 73 13.86 -1.87 -6.58
N ASN A 74 14.23 -1.04 -5.60
CA ASN A 74 14.60 0.37 -5.78
C ASN A 74 16.00 0.56 -6.41
N ILE A 75 16.77 -0.52 -6.59
CA ILE A 75 18.07 -0.49 -7.27
C ILE A 75 18.07 -1.26 -8.60
N ALA A 76 16.95 -1.91 -8.97
CA ALA A 76 16.78 -2.57 -10.26
C ALA A 76 16.62 -1.54 -11.39
N GLY A 77 17.73 -0.90 -11.78
CA GLY A 77 17.78 0.01 -12.91
C GLY A 77 18.99 0.92 -12.89
N ASP A 78 19.12 1.77 -13.91
CA ASP A 78 20.17 2.80 -13.98
C ASP A 78 19.85 4.03 -13.09
N THR A 79 18.82 3.96 -12.24
CA THR A 79 18.34 5.09 -11.45
C THR A 79 17.81 4.62 -10.10
N GLU A 80 18.53 4.95 -9.03
CA GLU A 80 18.08 4.83 -7.65
C GLU A 80 17.08 5.95 -7.34
N PHE A 81 15.85 5.60 -6.93
CA PHE A 81 14.87 6.61 -6.55
C PHE A 81 15.15 7.13 -5.13
N LEU A 82 14.89 8.42 -4.94
CA LEU A 82 15.17 9.12 -3.69
C LEU A 82 13.98 9.08 -2.72
N GLY A 83 12.78 8.86 -3.25
CA GLY A 83 11.53 8.80 -2.51
C GLY A 83 10.38 8.35 -3.39
N ALA A 84 9.23 8.10 -2.78
CA ALA A 84 8.00 7.76 -3.49
C ALA A 84 6.77 8.44 -2.87
N HIS A 85 5.78 8.68 -3.72
CA HIS A 85 4.43 9.04 -3.32
C HIS A 85 3.54 7.80 -3.39
N VAL A 86 2.94 7.43 -2.28
CA VAL A 86 2.04 6.28 -2.14
C VAL A 86 0.63 6.76 -1.89
N GLN A 87 -0.34 6.22 -2.63
CA GLN A 87 -1.76 6.46 -2.41
C GLN A 87 -2.55 5.16 -2.54
N LEU A 88 -3.35 4.84 -1.53
CA LEU A 88 -4.33 3.77 -1.58
C LEU A 88 -5.67 4.33 -2.04
N GLU A 89 -6.25 3.73 -3.08
CA GLU A 89 -7.63 3.94 -3.47
C GLU A 89 -8.44 2.68 -3.19
N VAL A 90 -9.60 2.85 -2.56
CA VAL A 90 -10.56 1.79 -2.30
C VAL A 90 -11.87 2.20 -2.92
N THR A 91 -12.36 1.40 -3.87
CA THR A 91 -13.72 1.51 -4.37
C THR A 91 -14.58 0.53 -3.61
N HIS A 92 -15.56 1.03 -2.88
CA HIS A 92 -16.57 0.21 -2.23
C HIS A 92 -17.86 0.20 -3.06
N ASP A 93 -18.58 -0.91 -2.99
CA ASP A 93 -19.79 -1.19 -3.77
C ASP A 93 -20.94 -1.55 -2.83
N GLU A 94 -22.18 -1.35 -3.29
CA GLU A 94 -23.43 -1.49 -2.54
C GLU A 94 -23.48 -2.69 -1.59
N GLY A 95 -23.87 -2.40 -0.34
CA GLY A 95 -24.40 -3.41 0.57
C GLY A 95 -23.61 -3.70 1.84
N THR A 96 -22.59 -2.93 2.22
CA THR A 96 -22.01 -3.06 3.56
C THR A 96 -22.05 -1.76 4.36
N LEU A 97 -22.76 -1.81 5.48
CA LEU A 97 -22.74 -0.81 6.58
C LEU A 97 -21.36 -0.77 7.30
N ALA A 98 -20.26 -1.01 6.59
CA ALA A 98 -18.93 -1.07 7.19
C ALA A 98 -18.25 0.29 7.03
N ASP A 99 -18.11 1.00 8.16
CA ASP A 99 -16.95 1.87 8.34
C ASP A 99 -15.71 1.08 7.89
N GLY A 100 -14.93 1.63 6.97
CA GLY A 100 -13.65 1.07 6.61
C GLY A 100 -12.54 1.90 7.21
N ASN A 101 -11.54 1.22 7.75
CA ASN A 101 -10.30 1.81 8.19
C ASN A 101 -9.17 0.86 7.79
N PHE A 102 -8.27 1.35 6.94
CA PHE A 102 -7.11 0.61 6.47
C PHE A 102 -5.86 1.37 6.88
N ASN A 103 -4.96 0.68 7.56
CA ASN A 103 -3.63 1.18 7.87
C ASN A 103 -2.66 0.74 6.76
N ILE A 104 -1.72 1.61 6.43
CA ILE A 104 -0.75 1.42 5.36
C ILE A 104 0.64 1.41 6.00
N TYR A 105 1.38 0.33 5.76
CA TYR A 105 2.71 0.09 6.31
C TYR A 105 3.74 -0.05 5.19
N LEU A 106 4.96 0.38 5.48
CA LEU A 106 6.14 0.14 4.67
C LEU A 106 6.95 -1.00 5.31
N ASP A 107 7.17 -2.06 4.54
CA ASP A 107 8.14 -3.10 4.86
C ASP A 107 9.38 -2.87 3.98
N GLY A 108 10.52 -2.63 4.60
CA GLY A 108 11.75 -2.28 3.93
C GLY A 108 12.89 -3.23 4.30
N GLY A 109 13.66 -3.63 3.29
CA GLY A 109 14.82 -4.51 3.40
C GLY A 109 16.03 -3.99 2.61
N ASP A 110 17.13 -4.72 2.71
CA ASP A 110 18.39 -4.43 2.03
C ASP A 110 18.98 -5.68 1.36
N ALA A 111 20.10 -5.56 0.65
CA ALA A 111 20.78 -6.71 0.01
C ALA A 111 21.18 -7.83 0.98
N ALA A 112 21.25 -7.57 2.29
CA ALA A 112 21.65 -8.52 3.31
C ALA A 112 20.45 -9.10 4.09
N GLY A 113 19.25 -8.56 3.92
CA GLY A 113 18.04 -8.94 4.66
C GLY A 113 16.81 -9.07 3.77
N GLU A 114 16.11 -10.20 3.93
CA GLU A 114 14.77 -10.40 3.36
C GLU A 114 13.79 -9.36 3.95
N LEU A 115 12.73 -9.03 3.22
CA LEU A 115 11.62 -8.25 3.77
C LEU A 115 11.10 -8.92 5.04
N ALA A 116 10.79 -8.12 6.07
CA ALA A 116 10.37 -8.66 7.35
C ALA A 116 9.09 -9.50 7.20
N SER A 117 8.22 -9.13 6.26
CA SER A 117 6.97 -9.84 5.95
C SER A 117 7.14 -11.17 5.21
N ASP A 118 8.36 -11.50 4.76
CA ASP A 118 8.71 -12.79 4.17
C ASP A 118 9.50 -13.69 5.14
N ALA A 119 10.01 -13.12 6.24
CA ALA A 119 10.78 -13.84 7.23
C ALA A 119 9.94 -14.87 8.02
N GLY A 120 10.55 -16.01 8.32
CA GLY A 120 9.94 -17.03 9.18
C GLY A 120 9.67 -16.49 10.58
N GLY A 121 8.40 -16.43 10.98
CA GLY A 121 7.97 -15.90 12.29
C GLY A 121 7.26 -14.55 12.23
N TYR A 122 7.19 -13.92 11.06
CA TYR A 122 6.35 -12.75 10.83
C TYR A 122 4.89 -13.05 11.21
N THR A 123 4.30 -12.16 12.02
CA THR A 123 2.94 -12.29 12.55
C THR A 123 2.01 -11.27 11.92
N SER A 124 2.37 -9.99 11.96
CA SER A 124 1.66 -8.90 11.28
C SER A 124 2.48 -7.60 11.32
N ALA A 125 2.14 -6.64 10.46
CA ALA A 125 2.78 -5.34 10.36
C ALA A 125 2.77 -4.60 11.69
N GLU A 126 1.67 -4.72 12.45
CA GLU A 126 1.54 -4.14 13.78
C GLU A 126 2.37 -4.90 14.84
N ALA A 127 2.32 -6.23 14.83
CA ALA A 127 3.02 -7.05 15.83
C ALA A 127 4.54 -7.04 15.64
N ASP A 128 5.00 -6.90 14.40
CA ASP A 128 6.39 -6.85 13.98
C ASP A 128 6.90 -5.40 13.81
N PHE A 129 6.10 -4.41 14.19
CA PHE A 129 6.46 -2.99 14.25
C PHE A 129 6.95 -2.40 12.92
N LEU A 130 6.34 -2.79 11.81
CA LEU A 130 6.60 -2.17 10.52
C LEU A 130 6.23 -0.67 10.55
N GLN A 131 6.87 0.11 9.69
CA GLN A 131 6.66 1.55 9.67
C GLN A 131 5.25 1.86 9.18
N HIS A 132 4.40 2.40 10.06
CA HIS A 132 3.11 2.95 9.66
C HIS A 132 3.32 4.27 8.88
N ILE A 133 2.87 4.31 7.62
CA ILE A 133 3.09 5.45 6.72
C ILE A 133 1.81 6.23 6.42
N GLY A 134 0.63 5.65 6.62
CA GLY A 134 -0.62 6.38 6.45
C GLY A 134 -1.85 5.51 6.64
N SER A 135 -3.03 6.09 6.43
CA SER A 135 -4.30 5.36 6.58
C SER A 135 -5.36 5.86 5.61
N LEU A 136 -6.38 5.03 5.40
CA LEU A 136 -7.59 5.37 4.67
C LEU A 136 -8.81 4.98 5.50
N ALA A 137 -9.63 5.97 5.84
CA ALA A 137 -10.86 5.75 6.57
C ALA A 137 -12.08 6.34 5.86
N TRP A 138 -13.23 5.67 6.01
CA TRP A 138 -14.53 6.18 5.55
C TRP A 138 -15.65 5.77 6.51
N ILE A 139 -16.72 6.56 6.49
CA ILE A 139 -17.93 6.37 7.30
C ILE A 139 -19.00 5.59 6.52
N PRO A 140 -20.00 4.97 7.17
CA PRO A 140 -20.98 4.11 6.54
C PRO A 140 -21.94 4.92 5.69
N GLY A 141 -22.49 4.29 4.64
CA GLY A 141 -23.45 4.93 3.75
C GLY A 141 -22.81 5.73 2.61
N ALA A 142 -21.49 5.70 2.52
CA ALA A 142 -20.75 5.87 1.29
C ALA A 142 -21.07 4.66 0.40
N ASP A 143 -21.91 4.84 -0.60
CA ASP A 143 -22.29 3.79 -1.55
C ASP A 143 -21.72 4.14 -2.93
N ASP A 144 -21.25 3.12 -3.66
CA ASP A 144 -20.64 3.25 -5.00
C ASP A 144 -19.61 4.39 -5.13
N ASP A 145 -18.74 4.56 -4.14
CA ASP A 145 -17.74 5.62 -4.15
C ASP A 145 -16.30 5.11 -4.00
N THR A 146 -15.37 5.92 -4.50
CA THR A 146 -13.94 5.67 -4.40
C THR A 146 -13.37 6.58 -3.34
N ARG A 147 -12.85 5.98 -2.27
CA ARG A 147 -12.10 6.64 -1.21
C ARG A 147 -10.62 6.55 -1.52
N ARG A 148 -9.88 7.59 -1.12
CA ARG A 148 -8.44 7.68 -1.31
C ARG A 148 -7.78 8.10 -0.02
N SER A 149 -6.65 7.48 0.31
CA SER A 149 -5.76 8.02 1.32
C SER A 149 -5.23 9.39 0.88
N GLU A 150 -4.62 10.10 1.83
CA GLU A 150 -3.68 11.15 1.45
C GLU A 150 -2.53 10.59 0.60
N VAL A 151 -1.85 11.49 -0.11
CA VAL A 151 -0.60 11.13 -0.79
C VAL A 151 0.49 11.11 0.27
N ILE A 152 1.08 9.93 0.47
CA ILE A 152 2.08 9.67 1.49
C ILE A 152 3.45 9.74 0.85
N GLU A 153 4.33 10.61 1.34
CA GLU A 153 5.72 10.66 0.90
C GLU A 153 6.58 9.77 1.79
N ILE A 154 7.31 8.82 1.17
CA ILE A 154 8.25 7.91 1.83
C ILE A 154 9.67 8.12 1.31
#